data_AF-A0A9D6Q167-F1
#
_entry.id   AF-A0A9D6Q167-F1
#
_cell.length_a   1.000
_cell.length_b   1.000
_cell.length_c   1.000
_cell.angle_alpha   90.00
_cell.angle_beta   90.00
_cell.angle_gamma   90.00
#
_symmetry.space_group_name_H-M   'P 1'
#
loop_
_entity.id
_entity.type
_entity.pdbx_description
1 polymer ?
#
loop_
_entity_poly.entity_id
_entity_poly.type
_entity_poly.pdbx_seq_one_letter_code
_entity_poly.pdbx_strand_id
1 'polypeptide(L)'
;MNHGRKNIVFGFCYLVILLIMGMFLAIKLKDTAWAKEPFAFPRVVIRAAHAHGNLESVLNILIGLLVDRISVGDGLKKTISILMIIGAVMHSGMLLLTPLFPAISNLAVVGAITLVIAIALMAYGAIAGIEKK
;
A
#
# COMPACT_ATOMS: atom_id res chain seq x y z
N MET A 1 5.14 -20.66 -9.77
CA MET A 1 4.65 -20.47 -8.37
C MET A 1 3.55 -19.41 -8.38
N ASN A 2 2.57 -19.43 -7.46
CA ASN A 2 1.50 -18.40 -7.43
C ASN A 2 1.90 -17.28 -6.47
N HIS A 3 2.87 -16.46 -6.88
CA HIS A 3 3.34 -15.33 -6.07
C HIS A 3 2.22 -14.30 -5.91
N GLY A 4 1.46 -14.09 -6.99
CA GLY A 4 0.41 -13.09 -7.04
C GLY A 4 -0.74 -13.30 -6.05
N ARG A 5 -1.11 -14.56 -5.76
CA ARG A 5 -2.20 -14.87 -4.82
C ARG A 5 -1.98 -14.26 -3.42
N LYS A 6 -0.74 -14.16 -2.96
CA LYS A 6 -0.45 -13.52 -1.66
C LYS A 6 -0.79 -12.04 -1.67
N ASN A 7 -0.47 -11.34 -2.75
CA ASN A 7 -0.81 -9.92 -2.92
C ASN A 7 -2.32 -9.72 -3.06
N ILE A 8 -3.04 -10.63 -3.74
CA ILE A 8 -4.50 -10.57 -3.84
C ILE A 8 -5.14 -10.69 -2.45
N VAL A 9 -4.76 -11.71 -1.67
CA VAL A 9 -5.28 -11.91 -0.30
C VAL A 9 -4.95 -10.71 0.57
N PHE A 10 -3.68 -10.28 0.59
CA PHE A 10 -3.27 -9.10 1.35
C PHE A 10 -4.07 -7.86 0.93
N GLY A 11 -4.17 -7.59 -0.37
CA GLY A 11 -4.85 -6.40 -0.89
C GLY A 11 -6.33 -6.36 -0.52
N PHE A 12 -7.07 -7.47 -0.61
CA PHE A 12 -8.46 -7.49 -0.15
C PHE A 12 -8.59 -7.32 1.36
N CYS A 13 -7.77 -8.01 2.16
CA CYS A 13 -7.81 -7.85 3.62
C CYS A 13 -7.47 -6.41 4.04
N TYR A 14 -6.46 -5.83 3.41
CA TYR A 14 -6.02 -4.47 3.70
C TYR A 14 -7.05 -3.43 3.24
N LEU A 15 -7.67 -3.64 2.08
CA LEU A 15 -8.76 -2.81 1.58
C LEU A 15 -9.95 -2.78 2.55
N VAL A 16 -10.36 -3.94 3.09
CA VAL A 16 -11.47 -4.01 4.06
C VAL A 16 -11.16 -3.15 5.30
N ILE A 17 -9.96 -3.26 5.85
CA ILE A 17 -9.54 -2.46 7.02
C ILE A 17 -9.65 -0.96 6.71
N LEU A 18 -9.20 -0.54 5.53
CA LEU A 18 -9.18 0.88 5.17
C LEU A 18 -10.53 1.42 4.73
N LEU A 19 -11.42 0.58 4.18
CA LEU A 19 -12.82 0.93 3.96
C LEU A 19 -13.55 1.15 5.29
N ILE A 20 -13.30 0.30 6.29
CA ILE A 20 -13.81 0.50 7.65
C ILE A 20 -13.28 1.83 8.23
N MET A 21 -11.99 2.13 8.03
CA MET A 21 -11.43 3.42 8.40
C MET A 21 -12.12 4.58 7.66
N GLY A 22 -12.50 4.39 6.39
CA GLY A 22 -13.29 5.36 5.62
C GLY A 22 -14.64 5.68 6.27
N MET A 23 -15.33 4.68 6.81
CA MET A 23 -16.57 4.90 7.56
C MET A 23 -16.34 5.76 8.82
N PHE A 24 -15.26 5.49 9.57
CA PHE A 24 -14.88 6.32 10.71
C PHE A 24 -14.61 7.78 10.30
N LEU A 25 -13.84 7.99 9.23
CA LEU A 25 -13.57 9.33 8.69
C LEU A 25 -14.86 10.04 8.25
N ALA A 26 -15.81 9.31 7.67
CA ALA A 26 -17.08 9.85 7.23
C ALA A 26 -17.94 10.33 8.40
N ILE A 27 -17.98 9.56 9.50
CA ILE A 27 -18.70 9.96 10.73
C ILE A 27 -18.10 11.25 11.31
N LYS A 28 -16.77 11.43 11.19
CA LYS A 28 -16.05 12.60 11.70
C LYS A 28 -16.11 13.84 10.80
N LEU A 29 -16.74 13.79 9.62
CA LEU A 29 -16.81 14.94 8.70
C LEU A 29 -17.45 16.19 9.31
N LYS A 30 -18.50 16.02 10.14
CA LYS A 30 -19.25 17.13 10.74
C LYS A 30 -18.68 17.58 12.10
N ASP A 31 -17.70 16.84 12.63
CA ASP A 31 -17.08 17.12 13.92
C ASP A 31 -16.01 18.20 13.75
N THR A 32 -16.41 19.47 13.97
CA THR A 32 -15.49 20.61 13.85
C THR A 32 -14.43 20.66 14.95
N ALA A 33 -14.63 19.96 16.07
CA ALA A 33 -13.62 19.83 17.12
C ALA A 33 -12.49 18.89 16.67
N TRP A 34 -12.80 17.85 15.89
CA TRP A 34 -11.80 16.95 15.31
C TRP A 34 -10.87 17.63 14.29
N ALA A 35 -11.27 18.78 13.75
CA ALA A 35 -10.42 19.60 12.87
C ALA A 35 -9.44 20.49 13.64
N LYS A 36 -9.53 20.57 14.96
CA LYS A 36 -8.70 21.42 15.82
C LYS A 36 -7.79 20.59 16.71
N GLU A 37 -6.84 21.26 17.37
CA GLU A 37 -5.99 20.61 18.37
C GLU A 37 -6.83 20.01 19.51
N PRO A 38 -6.45 18.83 20.04
CA PRO A 38 -5.20 18.08 19.77
C PRO A 38 -5.30 17.11 18.57
N PHE A 39 -6.38 17.13 17.79
CA PHE A 39 -6.68 16.13 16.76
C PHE A 39 -6.30 16.53 15.34
N ALA A 40 -5.88 17.78 15.12
CA ALA A 40 -5.56 18.31 13.79
C ALA A 40 -4.49 17.47 13.07
N PHE A 41 -3.38 17.15 13.75
CA PHE A 41 -2.32 16.30 13.19
C PHE A 41 -2.76 14.84 13.00
N PRO A 42 -3.28 14.11 14.02
CA PRO A 42 -3.80 12.75 13.85
C PRO A 42 -4.80 12.61 12.70
N ARG A 43 -5.70 13.59 12.56
CA ARG A 43 -6.68 13.65 11.47
C ARG A 43 -6.03 13.64 10.10
N VAL A 44 -5.03 14.48 9.87
CA VAL A 44 -4.36 14.57 8.56
C VAL A 44 -3.65 13.26 8.25
N VAL A 45 -2.96 12.69 9.23
CA VAL A 45 -2.17 11.47 9.00
C VAL A 45 -3.06 10.24 8.76
N ILE A 46 -4.14 10.05 9.52
CA ILE A 46 -5.06 8.92 9.29
C ILE A 46 -5.80 9.07 7.95
N ARG A 47 -6.13 10.31 7.53
CA ARG A 47 -6.68 10.55 6.19
C ARG A 47 -5.71 10.17 5.08
N ALA A 48 -4.43 10.50 5.24
CA ALA A 48 -3.38 10.10 4.31
C ALA A 48 -3.22 8.57 4.29
N ALA A 49 -3.18 7.93 5.46
CA ALA A 49 -3.12 6.47 5.59
C ALA A 49 -4.30 5.77 4.89
N HIS A 50 -5.52 6.28 5.09
CA HIS A 50 -6.72 5.79 4.40
C HIS A 50 -6.58 5.93 2.88
N ALA A 51 -6.27 7.12 2.36
CA ALA A 51 -6.20 7.35 0.92
C ALA A 51 -5.10 6.51 0.25
N HIS A 52 -3.88 6.58 0.77
CA HIS A 52 -2.75 5.81 0.22
C HIS A 52 -2.93 4.32 0.38
N GLY A 53 -3.39 3.86 1.53
CA GLY A 53 -3.54 2.43 1.75
C GLY A 53 -4.66 1.81 0.91
N ASN A 54 -5.74 2.53 0.58
CA ASN A 54 -6.73 2.05 -0.39
C ASN A 54 -6.09 1.86 -1.78
N LEU A 55 -5.31 2.86 -2.23
CA LEU A 55 -4.57 2.76 -3.48
C LEU A 55 -3.59 1.57 -3.46
N GLU A 56 -2.80 1.43 -2.40
CA GLU A 56 -1.83 0.35 -2.24
C GLU A 56 -2.46 -1.04 -2.14
N SER A 57 -3.67 -1.12 -1.57
CA SER A 57 -4.47 -2.34 -1.57
C SER A 57 -4.88 -2.72 -2.99
N VAL A 58 -5.40 -1.77 -3.76
CA VAL A 58 -5.76 -1.96 -5.17
C VAL A 58 -4.53 -2.33 -5.99
N LEU A 59 -3.40 -1.65 -5.80
CA LEU A 59 -2.14 -1.97 -6.47
C LEU A 59 -1.68 -3.39 -6.12
N ASN A 60 -1.81 -3.84 -4.87
CA ASN A 60 -1.50 -5.22 -4.50
C ASN A 60 -2.43 -6.23 -5.20
N ILE A 61 -3.72 -5.95 -5.32
CA ILE A 61 -4.65 -6.81 -6.08
C ILE A 61 -4.23 -6.87 -7.55
N LEU A 62 -3.97 -5.71 -8.19
CA LEU A 62 -3.58 -5.63 -9.59
C LEU A 62 -2.24 -6.34 -9.85
N ILE A 63 -1.22 -6.07 -9.03
CA ILE A 63 0.06 -6.77 -9.12
C ILE A 63 -0.14 -8.27 -8.91
N GLY A 64 -0.98 -8.67 -7.96
CA GLY A 64 -1.30 -10.07 -7.74
C GLY A 64 -1.94 -10.76 -8.96
N LEU A 65 -2.71 -10.04 -9.76
CA LEU A 65 -3.29 -10.55 -11.01
C LEU A 65 -2.29 -10.58 -12.18
N LEU A 66 -1.25 -9.74 -12.15
CA LEU A 66 -0.36 -9.49 -13.29
C LEU A 66 1.03 -10.11 -13.14
N VAL A 67 1.58 -10.23 -11.92
CA VAL A 67 2.99 -10.58 -11.68
C VAL A 67 3.36 -11.97 -12.19
N ASP A 68 2.43 -12.92 -12.15
CA ASP A 68 2.68 -14.27 -12.65
C ASP A 68 2.57 -14.33 -14.19
N ARG A 69 2.03 -13.29 -14.85
CA ARG A 69 1.82 -13.20 -16.31
C ARG A 69 2.97 -12.55 -17.08
N ILE A 70 3.93 -11.92 -16.41
CA ILE A 70 5.09 -11.32 -17.06
C ILE A 70 6.17 -12.38 -17.35
N SER A 71 6.85 -12.27 -18.50
CA SER A 71 7.82 -13.25 -18.99
C SER A 71 9.23 -13.06 -18.39
N VAL A 72 9.31 -12.89 -17.07
CA VAL A 72 10.56 -12.81 -16.30
C VAL A 72 10.73 -14.02 -15.38
N GLY A 73 11.94 -14.20 -14.83
CA GLY A 73 12.22 -15.30 -13.91
C GLY A 73 11.42 -15.21 -12.61
N ASP A 74 11.09 -16.37 -12.04
CA ASP A 74 10.30 -16.49 -10.79
C ASP A 74 10.91 -15.72 -9.61
N GLY A 75 12.24 -15.57 -9.57
CA GLY A 75 12.93 -14.76 -8.56
C GLY A 75 12.47 -13.30 -8.58
N LEU A 76 12.39 -12.66 -9.76
CA LEU A 76 11.95 -11.28 -9.88
C LEU A 76 10.45 -11.14 -9.54
N LYS A 77 9.62 -12.09 -9.98
CA LYS A 77 8.19 -12.14 -9.64
C LYS A 77 7.97 -12.19 -8.12
N LYS A 78 8.72 -13.06 -7.44
CA LYS A 78 8.71 -13.19 -5.98
C LYS A 78 9.13 -11.87 -5.31
N THR A 79 10.20 -11.24 -5.78
CA THR A 79 10.70 -9.98 -5.23
C THR A 79 9.65 -8.87 -5.37
N ILE A 80 9.06 -8.68 -6.57
CA ILE A 80 8.00 -7.69 -6.79
C ILE A 80 6.81 -7.94 -5.83
N SER A 81 6.36 -9.20 -5.75
CA SER A 81 5.27 -9.61 -4.85
C SER A 81 5.54 -9.23 -3.39
N ILE A 82 6.74 -9.52 -2.87
CA ILE A 82 7.12 -9.21 -1.49
C ILE A 82 7.24 -7.70 -1.27
N LEU A 83 7.92 -6.98 -2.15
CA LEU A 83 8.13 -5.54 -2.01
C LEU A 83 6.80 -4.76 -2.04
N MET A 84 5.82 -5.19 -2.82
CA MET A 84 4.50 -4.55 -2.84
C MET A 84 3.75 -4.68 -1.50
N ILE A 85 3.87 -5.82 -0.82
CA ILE A 85 3.23 -6.03 0.49
C ILE A 85 3.99 -5.26 1.57
N ILE A 86 5.32 -5.42 1.64
CA ILE A 86 6.16 -4.73 2.63
C ILE A 86 6.04 -3.22 2.46
N GLY A 87 6.10 -2.72 1.22
CA GLY A 87 5.96 -1.31 0.91
C GLY A 87 4.63 -0.73 1.38
N ALA A 88 3.52 -1.45 1.18
CA ALA A 88 2.20 -1.00 1.63
C ALA A 88 2.10 -0.94 3.17
N VAL A 89 2.57 -1.99 3.86
CA VAL A 89 2.59 -2.02 5.33
C VAL A 89 3.51 -0.94 5.89
N MET A 90 4.70 -0.77 5.31
CA MET A 90 5.67 0.21 5.77
C MET A 90 5.26 1.64 5.43
N HIS A 91 4.50 1.88 4.36
CA HIS A 91 4.04 3.22 4.00
C HIS A 91 2.72 3.57 4.70
N SER A 92 1.57 3.20 4.11
CA SER A 92 0.26 3.55 4.67
C SER A 92 -0.01 2.90 6.03
N GLY A 93 0.56 1.71 6.29
CA GLY A 93 0.39 1.04 7.58
C GLY A 93 1.10 1.78 8.71
N MET A 94 2.29 2.34 8.46
CA MET A 94 3.01 3.14 9.45
C MET A 94 2.37 4.53 9.64
N LEU A 95 1.80 5.11 8.58
CA LEU A 95 0.97 6.31 8.69
C LEU A 95 -0.23 6.07 9.62
N LEU A 96 -0.88 4.90 9.52
CA LEU A 96 -2.00 4.54 10.39
C LEU A 96 -1.61 4.51 11.88
N LEU A 97 -0.37 4.11 12.20
CA LEU A 97 0.15 4.00 13.58
C LEU A 97 0.76 5.29 14.12
N THR A 98 1.07 6.25 13.26
CA THR A 98 1.76 7.50 13.62
C THR A 98 1.06 8.29 14.73
N PRO A 99 -0.29 8.37 14.83
CA PRO A 99 -0.95 9.06 15.95
C PRO A 99 -0.64 8.47 17.33
N LEU A 100 -0.32 7.16 17.39
CA LEU A 100 0.03 6.46 18.63
C LEU A 100 1.55 6.49 18.87
N PHE A 101 2.33 6.44 17.79
CA PHE A 101 3.79 6.39 17.83
C PHE A 101 4.39 7.33 16.77
N PRO A 102 4.55 8.64 17.07
CA PRO A 102 4.93 9.62 16.06
C PRO A 102 6.23 9.32 15.31
N ALA A 103 7.21 8.71 16.00
CA ALA A 103 8.51 8.35 15.43
C ALA A 103 8.42 7.28 14.31
N ILE A 104 7.33 6.49 14.27
CA ILE A 104 7.11 5.46 13.24
C ILE A 104 6.90 6.09 11.85
N SER A 105 6.52 7.36 11.76
CA SER A 105 6.37 8.08 10.48
C SER A 105 7.64 8.07 9.62
N ASN A 106 8.83 7.97 10.23
CA ASN A 106 10.10 7.86 9.49
C ASN A 106 10.17 6.58 8.63
N LEU A 107 9.51 5.50 9.07
CA LEU A 107 9.44 4.24 8.32
C LEU A 107 8.52 4.35 7.10
N ALA A 108 7.58 5.31 7.09
CA ALA A 108 6.70 5.54 5.94
C ALA A 108 7.48 5.90 4.68
N VAL A 109 8.56 6.68 4.82
CA VAL A 109 9.43 7.05 3.69
C VAL A 109 10.11 5.82 3.09
N VAL A 110 10.59 4.90 3.94
CA VAL A 110 11.18 3.62 3.50
C VAL A 110 10.13 2.79 2.74
N GLY A 111 8.89 2.75 3.24
CA GLY A 111 7.78 2.10 2.56
C GLY A 111 7.49 2.70 1.19
N ALA A 112 7.46 4.03 1.07
CA ALA A 112 7.24 4.72 -0.19
C ALA A 112 8.32 4.39 -1.23
N ILE A 113 9.60 4.45 -0.83
CA ILE A 113 10.73 4.08 -1.70
C ILE A 113 10.60 2.61 -2.14
N THR A 114 10.22 1.72 -1.22
CA THR A 114 10.01 0.30 -1.51
C THR A 114 8.91 0.09 -2.56
N LEU A 115 7.79 0.81 -2.45
CA LEU A 115 6.71 0.77 -3.45
C LEU A 115 7.17 1.28 -4.82
N VAL A 116 7.93 2.38 -4.86
CA VAL A 116 8.49 2.91 -6.11
C VAL A 116 9.39 1.88 -6.79
N ILE A 117 10.28 1.24 -6.04
CA ILE A 117 11.15 0.18 -6.56
C ILE A 117 10.32 -1.00 -7.07
N ALA A 118 9.31 -1.45 -6.32
CA ALA A 118 8.45 -2.56 -6.72
C ALA A 118 7.72 -2.29 -8.05
N ILE A 119 7.16 -1.08 -8.20
CA ILE A 119 6.47 -0.66 -9.43
C ILE A 119 7.46 -0.52 -10.59
N ALA A 120 8.66 0.03 -10.37
CA ALA A 120 9.69 0.13 -11.40
C ALA A 120 10.14 -1.26 -11.89
N LEU A 121 10.30 -2.23 -10.99
CA LEU A 121 10.62 -3.61 -11.34
C LEU A 121 9.49 -4.29 -12.12
N MET A 122 8.23 -4.02 -11.76
CA MET A 122 7.08 -4.49 -12.54
C MET A 122 7.06 -3.90 -13.95
N ALA A 123 7.32 -2.61 -14.10
CA ALA A 123 7.39 -1.95 -15.40
C ALA A 123 8.52 -2.53 -16.25
N TYR A 124 9.71 -2.72 -15.68
CA TYR A 124 10.82 -3.41 -16.34
C TYR A 124 10.42 -4.82 -16.80
N GLY A 125 9.79 -5.61 -15.92
CA GLY A 125 9.38 -6.97 -16.27
C GLY A 125 8.29 -7.04 -17.35
N ALA A 126 7.42 -6.03 -17.42
CA ALA A 126 6.45 -5.89 -18.50
C ALA A 126 7.13 -5.59 -19.84
N ILE A 127 8.11 -4.67 -19.86
CA ILE A 127 8.86 -4.28 -21.07
C ILE A 127 9.72 -5.45 -21.56
N ALA A 128 10.56 -6.02 -20.69
CA ALA A 128 11.43 -7.14 -21.04
C ALA A 128 10.66 -8.39 -21.48
N GLY A 129 9.39 -8.53 -21.06
CA GLY A 129 8.52 -9.61 -21.49
C GLY A 129 7.96 -9.46 -22.90
N ILE A 130 7.93 -8.24 -23.47
CA ILE A 130 7.54 -7.98 -24.86
C ILE A 130 8.62 -8.51 -25.81
N GLU A 131 9.90 -8.29 -25.48
CA GLU A 131 11.04 -8.64 -26.32
C GLU A 131 11.30 -10.15 -26.42
N LYS A 132 10.68 -10.96 -25.55
CA LYS A 132 10.86 -12.43 -25.50
C LYS A 132 9.72 -13.23 -26.13
N LYS A 133 8.73 -12.56 -26.74
CA LYS A 133 7.66 -13.20 -27.52
C LYS A 133 7.99 -13.15 -29.00
#